data_AF-A0A7S2NIF1-F1
#
_entry.id   AF-A0A7S2NIF1-F1
#
_cell.length_a   1.000
_cell.length_b   1.000
_cell.length_c   1.000
_cell.angle_alpha   90.00
_cell.angle_beta   90.00
_cell.angle_gamma   90.00
#
_symmetry.space_group_name_H-M   'P 1'
#
loop_
_entity.id
_entity.type
_entity.pdbx_description
1 polymer ?
#
loop_
_entity_poly.entity_id
_entity_poly.type
_entity_poly.pdbx_seq_one_letter_code
_entity_poly.pdbx_strand_id
1 'polypeptide(L)'
;AAAAAAGVERMRLQRLIQEGRLLHPQSYEGLSDLFHALALCCGESPTRPLRAAYAQRLAQQLGGPTRRHLVVLVVGGMGQALMDYHLPMDSFLRQHCHPNRLVATFPSVAPTALATMATATWPGQHGIVGHHIRAHTRCTFASAAAAADNGHALFTCSDDAVVRHVDGPPLAEVKPPTVPPAAAAAAPAAAAPEAAAAAVD
;
A
#
# COMPACT_ATOMS: atom_id res chain seq x y z
N ALA A 1 9.04 5.16 33.89
CA ALA A 1 10.33 5.09 33.18
C ALA A 1 10.17 5.02 31.65
N ALA A 2 9.42 4.04 31.10
CA ALA A 2 9.24 3.86 29.65
C ALA A 2 8.64 5.08 28.90
N ALA A 3 7.62 5.74 29.48
CA ALA A 3 7.01 6.92 28.86
C ALA A 3 7.97 8.13 28.78
N ALA A 4 8.84 8.31 29.78
CA ALA A 4 9.85 9.36 29.77
C ALA A 4 10.94 9.09 28.72
N ALA A 5 11.39 7.83 28.60
CA ALA A 5 12.32 7.41 27.55
C ALA A 5 11.72 7.58 26.14
N ALA A 6 10.44 7.24 25.95
CA ALA A 6 9.73 7.47 24.70
C ALA A 6 9.62 8.97 24.35
N GLY A 7 9.44 9.84 25.35
CA GLY A 7 9.46 11.29 25.17
C GLY A 7 10.81 11.82 24.69
N VAL A 8 11.91 11.32 25.28
CA VAL A 8 13.28 11.69 24.88
C VAL A 8 13.59 11.23 23.45
N GLU A 9 13.27 9.99 23.10
CA GLU A 9 13.48 9.49 21.73
C GLU A 9 12.61 10.23 20.70
N ARG A 10 11.36 10.57 21.05
CA ARG A 10 10.51 11.38 20.18
C ARG A 10 11.13 12.74 19.88
N MET A 11 11.62 13.44 20.91
CA MET A 11 12.30 14.73 20.72
C MET A 11 13.55 14.61 19.87
N ARG A 12 14.34 13.55 20.07
CA ARG A 12 15.52 13.25 19.25
C ARG A 12 15.16 13.02 17.78
N LEU A 13 14.14 12.19 17.50
CA LEU A 13 13.68 11.92 16.14
C LEU A 13 13.14 13.18 15.47
N GLN A 14 12.36 14.00 16.18
CA GLN A 14 11.85 15.27 15.67
C GLN A 14 12.98 16.23 15.32
N ARG A 15 14.02 16.32 16.15
CA ARG A 15 15.21 17.12 15.86
C ARG A 15 15.92 16.62 14.60
N LEU A 16 16.14 15.31 14.48
CA LEU A 16 16.79 14.73 13.29
C LEU A 16 15.98 14.97 12.01
N ILE A 17 14.65 15.00 12.08
CA ILE A 17 13.77 15.37 10.97
C ILE A 17 13.94 16.86 10.63
N GLN A 18 13.93 17.74 11.64
CA GLN A 18 14.10 19.19 11.45
C GLN A 18 15.47 19.54 10.85
N GLU A 19 16.51 18.81 11.25
CA GLU A 19 17.87 18.92 10.70
C GLU A 19 18.01 18.30 9.30
N GLY A 20 16.96 17.68 8.74
CA GLY A 20 16.99 17.01 7.44
C GLY A 20 17.81 15.71 7.41
N ARG A 21 18.21 15.19 8.58
CA ARG A 21 18.97 13.94 8.72
C ARG A 21 18.08 12.71 8.61
N LEU A 22 16.79 12.84 8.90
CA LEU A 22 15.78 11.82 8.69
C LEU A 22 14.66 12.37 7.82
N LEU A 23 14.16 11.53 6.91
CA LEU A 23 12.97 11.85 6.13
C LEU A 23 11.74 11.51 6.97
N HIS A 24 10.83 12.47 7.12
CA HIS A 24 9.54 12.17 7.71
C HIS A 24 8.65 11.46 6.69
N PRO A 25 8.02 10.32 7.04
CA PRO A 25 7.25 9.52 6.09
C PRO A 25 6.11 10.30 5.42
N GLN A 26 5.51 11.28 6.12
CA GLN A 26 4.42 12.08 5.55
C GLN A 26 4.89 13.24 4.67
N SER A 27 6.19 13.51 4.57
CA SER A 27 6.72 14.65 3.81
C SER A 27 6.87 14.38 2.31
N TYR A 28 6.81 13.12 1.88
CA TYR A 28 7.05 12.71 0.50
C TYR A 28 5.99 11.74 -0.01
N GLU A 29 5.81 11.71 -1.32
CA GLU A 29 5.02 10.67 -2.00
C GLU A 29 5.74 9.33 -1.85
N GLY A 30 5.06 8.39 -1.20
CA GLY A 30 5.59 7.08 -0.90
C GLY A 30 4.77 5.99 -1.55
N LEU A 31 5.30 4.77 -1.46
CA LEU A 31 4.63 3.57 -1.97
C LEU A 31 3.21 3.40 -1.40
N SER A 32 2.99 3.75 -0.13
CA SER A 32 1.66 3.69 0.50
C SER A 32 0.64 4.60 -0.17
N ASP A 33 1.02 5.82 -0.61
CA ASP A 33 0.07 6.74 -1.26
C ASP A 33 -0.26 6.29 -2.68
N LEU A 34 0.73 5.75 -3.40
CA LEU A 34 0.50 5.21 -4.74
C LEU A 34 -0.51 4.07 -4.69
N PHE A 35 -0.38 3.14 -3.75
CA PHE A 35 -1.29 2.01 -3.66
C PHE A 35 -2.65 2.39 -3.07
N HIS A 36 -2.70 3.43 -2.23
CA HIS A 36 -3.97 4.05 -1.86
C HIS A 36 -4.65 4.68 -3.10
N ALA A 37 -3.91 5.41 -3.93
CA ALA A 37 -4.42 6.00 -5.16
C ALA A 37 -4.92 4.94 -6.15
N LEU A 38 -4.20 3.83 -6.31
CA LEU A 38 -4.64 2.70 -7.13
C LEU A 38 -5.94 2.08 -6.60
N ALA A 39 -6.07 1.90 -5.28
CA ALA A 39 -7.31 1.43 -4.68
C ALA A 39 -8.49 2.37 -5.03
N LEU A 40 -8.29 3.70 -4.91
CA LEU A 40 -9.30 4.69 -5.28
C LEU A 40 -9.67 4.61 -6.77
N CYS A 41 -8.70 4.40 -7.67
CA CYS A 41 -8.98 4.20 -9.08
C CYS A 41 -9.79 2.92 -9.35
N CYS A 42 -9.66 1.89 -8.50
CA CYS A 42 -10.45 0.67 -8.56
C CYS A 42 -11.83 0.81 -7.90
N GLY A 43 -12.20 1.99 -7.37
CA GLY A 43 -13.44 2.18 -6.62
C GLY A 43 -13.40 1.64 -5.18
N GLU A 44 -12.22 1.22 -4.72
CA GLU A 44 -11.98 0.73 -3.38
C GLU A 44 -11.46 1.84 -2.46
N SER A 45 -11.65 1.69 -1.16
CA SER A 45 -11.06 2.57 -0.16
C SER A 45 -10.34 1.73 0.89
N PRO A 46 -9.05 1.97 1.16
CA PRO A 46 -8.35 1.22 2.18
C PRO A 46 -8.99 1.48 3.54
N THR A 47 -9.04 0.43 4.38
CA THR A 47 -9.66 0.43 5.71
C THR A 47 -9.14 1.55 6.60
N ARG A 48 -7.89 1.97 6.38
CA ARG A 48 -7.27 3.11 7.04
C ARG A 48 -6.68 4.07 6.02
N PRO A 49 -7.43 5.08 5.58
CA PRO A 49 -6.95 6.00 4.56
C PRO A 49 -5.76 6.80 5.09
N LEU A 50 -4.64 6.69 4.38
CA LEU A 50 -3.44 7.50 4.63
C LEU A 50 -3.46 8.70 3.71
N ARG A 51 -3.32 9.90 4.29
CA ARG A 51 -3.18 11.17 3.55
C ARG A 51 -4.15 11.25 2.37
N ALA A 52 -5.45 11.09 2.65
CA ALA A 52 -6.48 10.93 1.61
C ALA A 52 -6.41 11.97 0.47
N ALA A 53 -6.15 13.25 0.80
CA ALA A 53 -5.98 14.30 -0.20
C ALA A 53 -4.79 14.03 -1.16
N TYR A 54 -3.69 13.47 -0.69
CA TYR A 54 -2.56 13.08 -1.55
C TYR A 54 -2.93 11.90 -2.45
N ALA A 55 -3.53 10.85 -1.88
CA ALA A 55 -3.95 9.68 -2.64
C ALA A 55 -4.98 10.04 -3.73
N GLN A 56 -5.91 10.95 -3.45
CA GLN A 56 -6.86 11.45 -4.44
C GLN A 56 -6.19 12.20 -5.59
N ARG A 57 -5.18 13.04 -5.31
CA ARG A 57 -4.41 13.72 -6.38
C ARG A 57 -3.66 12.73 -7.26
N LEU A 58 -2.99 11.74 -6.66
CA LEU A 58 -2.31 10.68 -7.39
C LEU A 58 -3.32 9.86 -8.23
N ALA A 59 -4.50 9.56 -7.68
CA ALA A 59 -5.54 8.83 -8.40
C ALA A 59 -6.01 9.60 -9.64
N GLN A 60 -6.17 10.93 -9.52
CA GLN A 60 -6.49 11.79 -10.67
C GLN A 60 -5.39 11.76 -11.73
N GLN A 61 -4.11 11.79 -11.33
CA GLN A 61 -2.98 11.68 -12.26
C GLN A 61 -2.93 10.32 -12.98
N LEU A 62 -3.35 9.24 -12.32
CA LEU A 62 -3.50 7.91 -12.93
C LEU A 62 -4.71 7.80 -13.88
N GLY A 63 -5.58 8.83 -13.94
CA GLY A 63 -6.80 8.86 -14.76
C GLY A 63 -8.08 8.50 -14.00
N GLY A 64 -7.99 8.32 -12.68
CA GLY A 64 -9.13 8.09 -11.80
C GLY A 64 -9.91 6.81 -12.12
N PRO A 65 -11.17 6.72 -11.66
CA PRO A 65 -12.01 5.53 -11.86
C PRO A 65 -12.51 5.34 -13.29
N THR A 66 -12.18 6.25 -14.21
CA THR A 66 -12.58 6.16 -15.63
C THR A 66 -11.73 5.20 -16.43
N ARG A 67 -10.53 4.84 -15.93
CA ARG A 67 -9.63 3.90 -16.59
C ARG A 67 -10.16 2.48 -16.44
N ARG A 68 -10.40 1.81 -17.57
CA ARG A 68 -10.85 0.40 -17.59
C ARG A 68 -9.77 -0.60 -17.21
N HIS A 69 -8.51 -0.26 -17.47
CA HIS A 69 -7.38 -1.14 -17.24
C HIS A 69 -6.24 -0.36 -16.59
N LEU A 70 -5.75 -0.90 -15.47
CA LEU A 70 -4.55 -0.42 -14.79
C LEU A 70 -3.56 -1.59 -14.75
N VAL A 71 -2.37 -1.35 -15.30
CA VAL A 71 -1.28 -2.34 -15.32
C VAL A 71 -0.19 -1.85 -14.39
N VAL A 72 0.09 -2.63 -13.34
CA VAL A 72 1.15 -2.34 -12.36
C VAL A 72 2.29 -3.31 -12.57
N LEU A 73 3.44 -2.79 -13.02
CA LEU A 73 4.69 -3.55 -13.13
C LEU A 73 5.57 -3.24 -11.92
N VAL A 74 5.87 -4.26 -11.11
CA VAL A 74 6.75 -4.13 -9.95
C VAL A 74 8.09 -4.78 -10.27
N VAL A 75 9.15 -3.99 -10.26
CA VAL A 75 10.53 -4.45 -10.47
C VAL A 75 11.31 -4.27 -9.17
N GLY A 76 11.67 -5.40 -8.54
CA GLY A 76 12.42 -5.38 -7.29
C GLY A 76 13.82 -4.79 -7.47
N GLY A 77 14.23 -3.92 -6.54
CA GLY A 77 15.59 -3.36 -6.52
C GLY A 77 15.89 -2.31 -7.60
N MET A 78 14.93 -1.94 -8.44
CA MET A 78 15.13 -0.93 -9.49
C MET A 78 14.97 0.49 -8.92
N GLY A 79 16.04 0.99 -8.30
CA GLY A 79 16.11 2.38 -7.83
C GLY A 79 16.45 3.37 -8.94
N GLN A 80 16.15 4.65 -8.71
CA GLN A 80 16.44 5.73 -9.67
C GLN A 80 17.92 5.80 -10.05
N ALA A 81 18.85 5.54 -9.13
CA ALA A 81 20.28 5.55 -9.41
C ALA A 81 20.67 4.49 -10.47
N LEU A 82 20.03 3.33 -10.47
CA LEU A 82 20.27 2.30 -11.50
C LEU A 82 19.72 2.74 -12.85
N MET A 83 18.55 3.40 -12.87
CA MET A 83 18.01 3.99 -14.10
C MET A 83 18.89 5.13 -14.62
N ASP A 84 19.47 5.92 -13.72
CA ASP A 84 20.41 7.00 -14.04
C ASP A 84 21.73 6.50 -14.61
N TYR A 85 22.22 5.39 -14.09
CA TYR A 85 23.49 4.84 -14.51
C TYR A 85 23.40 3.98 -15.77
N HIS A 86 22.33 3.19 -15.94
CA HIS A 86 22.25 2.18 -16.99
C HIS A 86 21.39 2.56 -18.20
N LEU A 87 20.48 3.54 -18.08
CA LEU A 87 19.54 3.85 -19.15
C LEU A 87 19.83 5.22 -19.80
N PRO A 88 19.84 5.30 -21.14
CA PRO A 88 19.87 6.56 -21.87
C PRO A 88 18.71 7.49 -21.47
N MET A 89 18.92 8.81 -21.54
CA MET A 89 17.90 9.81 -21.20
C MET A 89 16.62 9.67 -22.04
N ASP A 90 16.77 9.23 -23.28
CA ASP A 90 15.70 9.02 -24.25
C ASP A 90 15.11 7.58 -24.20
N SER A 91 15.52 6.76 -23.23
CA SER A 91 14.89 5.47 -23.03
C SER A 91 13.44 5.61 -22.57
N PHE A 92 12.59 4.65 -22.97
CA PHE A 92 11.17 4.64 -22.64
C PHE A 92 10.89 4.87 -21.15
N LEU A 93 11.61 4.16 -20.26
CA LEU A 93 11.41 4.29 -18.82
C LEU A 93 11.83 5.67 -18.30
N ARG A 94 12.92 6.24 -18.82
CA ARG A 94 13.41 7.57 -18.42
C ARG A 94 12.50 8.70 -18.87
N GLN A 95 11.93 8.60 -20.07
CA GLN A 95 11.00 9.59 -20.61
C GLN A 95 9.66 9.62 -19.86
N HIS A 96 9.22 8.48 -19.32
CA HIS A 96 7.94 8.35 -18.62
C HIS A 96 8.09 8.29 -17.08
N CYS A 97 9.30 8.54 -16.56
CA CYS A 97 9.50 8.69 -15.12
C CYS A 97 8.82 9.96 -14.62
N HIS A 98 7.98 9.82 -13.60
CA HIS A 98 7.43 10.97 -12.91
C HIS A 98 8.57 11.77 -12.25
N PRO A 99 8.58 13.12 -12.34
CA PRO A 99 9.67 13.95 -11.81
C PRO A 99 9.83 13.82 -10.29
N ASN A 100 8.72 13.59 -9.57
CA ASN A 100 8.77 13.26 -8.15
C ASN A 100 9.05 11.77 -8.00
N ARG A 101 10.19 11.46 -7.37
CA ARG A 101 10.59 10.09 -7.04
C ARG A 101 9.70 9.56 -5.92
N LEU A 102 9.16 8.35 -6.10
CA LEU A 102 8.47 7.65 -5.02
C LEU A 102 9.48 7.18 -3.99
N VAL A 103 9.21 7.48 -2.73
CA VAL A 103 10.05 7.05 -1.60
C VAL A 103 9.63 5.64 -1.19
N ALA A 104 10.61 4.74 -1.13
CA ALA A 104 10.41 3.39 -0.60
C ALA A 104 10.02 3.43 0.88
N THR A 105 9.28 2.42 1.34
CA THR A 105 9.00 2.28 2.77
C THR A 105 10.26 1.91 3.55
N PHE A 106 10.27 2.22 4.85
CA PHE A 106 11.30 1.74 5.76
C PHE A 106 10.74 0.59 6.63
N PRO A 107 11.45 -0.55 6.73
CA PRO A 107 12.66 -0.90 5.99
C PRO A 107 12.40 -1.14 4.49
N SER A 108 13.35 -0.78 3.63
CA SER A 108 13.23 -0.92 2.17
C SER A 108 13.55 -2.34 1.71
N VAL A 109 12.73 -3.29 2.13
CA VAL A 109 12.84 -4.72 1.83
C VAL A 109 11.56 -5.26 1.20
N ALA A 110 11.68 -6.29 0.38
CA ALA A 110 10.56 -6.77 -0.45
C ALA A 110 9.30 -7.16 0.35
N PRO A 111 9.36 -7.89 1.49
CA PRO A 111 8.16 -8.24 2.25
C PRO A 111 7.42 -7.01 2.76
N THR A 112 8.16 -6.01 3.21
CA THR A 112 7.61 -4.75 3.70
C THR A 112 6.97 -3.95 2.58
N ALA A 113 7.65 -3.83 1.44
CA ALA A 113 7.10 -3.17 0.26
C ALA A 113 5.83 -3.88 -0.24
N LEU A 114 5.85 -5.21 -0.41
CA LEU A 114 4.71 -5.99 -0.87
C LEU A 114 3.50 -5.89 0.07
N ALA A 115 3.72 -5.95 1.38
CA ALA A 115 2.66 -5.75 2.35
C ALA A 115 2.09 -4.32 2.34
N THR A 116 2.95 -3.31 2.18
CA THR A 116 2.50 -1.93 1.95
C THR A 116 1.67 -1.82 0.67
N MET A 117 2.08 -2.47 -0.42
CA MET A 117 1.33 -2.47 -1.68
C MET A 117 -0.04 -3.13 -1.53
N ALA A 118 -0.10 -4.29 -0.87
CA ALA A 118 -1.34 -5.03 -0.65
C ALA A 118 -2.33 -4.30 0.26
N THR A 119 -1.83 -3.55 1.25
CA THR A 119 -2.68 -2.92 2.28
C THR A 119 -2.87 -1.42 2.08
N ALA A 120 -2.05 -0.78 1.25
CA ALA A 120 -1.91 0.67 1.16
C ALA A 120 -1.66 1.34 2.53
N THR A 121 -1.02 0.64 3.48
CA THR A 121 -0.70 1.17 4.82
C THR A 121 0.81 1.22 5.09
N TRP A 122 1.23 1.90 6.16
CA TRP A 122 2.64 1.95 6.56
C TRP A 122 3.10 0.63 7.20
N PRO A 123 4.41 0.31 7.19
CA PRO A 123 4.95 -0.88 7.84
C PRO A 123 4.57 -1.08 9.31
N GLY A 124 4.54 0.01 10.09
CA GLY A 124 4.08 -0.05 11.49
C GLY A 124 2.59 -0.34 11.67
N GLN A 125 1.78 -0.28 10.60
CA GLN A 125 0.35 -0.52 10.63
C GLN A 125 -0.01 -1.93 10.15
N HIS A 126 0.58 -2.42 9.07
CA HIS A 126 0.36 -3.80 8.60
C HIS A 126 1.30 -4.82 9.26
N GLY A 127 2.34 -4.37 9.96
CA GLY A 127 3.19 -5.19 10.82
C GLY A 127 4.24 -6.06 10.14
N ILE A 128 4.30 -6.08 8.81
CA ILE A 128 5.34 -6.77 8.05
C ILE A 128 6.55 -5.85 7.86
N VAL A 129 7.55 -5.98 8.73
CA VAL A 129 8.73 -5.08 8.78
C VAL A 129 10.04 -5.71 8.27
N GLY A 130 10.02 -6.96 7.80
CA GLY A 130 11.21 -7.58 7.21
C GLY A 130 11.05 -9.06 6.87
N HIS A 131 12.13 -9.64 6.33
CA HIS A 131 12.21 -11.09 6.02
C HIS A 131 12.29 -11.95 7.28
N HIS A 132 13.09 -11.50 8.25
CA HIS A 132 13.26 -12.17 9.52
C HIS A 132 12.90 -11.18 10.61
N ILE A 133 11.89 -11.55 11.40
CA ILE A 133 11.44 -10.73 12.50
C ILE A 133 11.55 -11.60 13.75
N ARG A 134 12.35 -11.14 14.71
CA ARG A 134 12.35 -11.76 16.02
C ARG A 134 11.15 -11.23 16.78
N ALA A 135 10.04 -11.96 16.66
CA ALA A 135 8.87 -11.70 17.46
C ALA A 135 9.14 -12.17 18.90
N HIS A 136 8.89 -11.29 19.84
CA HIS A 136 8.73 -11.70 21.22
C HIS A 136 7.43 -12.50 21.34
N THR A 137 7.36 -13.57 22.12
CA THR A 137 6.12 -14.39 22.29
C THR A 137 4.88 -13.61 22.73
N ARG A 138 5.08 -12.38 23.21
CA ARG A 138 4.02 -11.45 23.62
C ARG A 138 3.62 -10.43 22.57
N CYS A 139 4.33 -10.39 21.45
CA CYS A 139 3.94 -9.61 20.28
C CYS A 139 3.10 -10.52 19.38
N THR A 140 1.78 -10.35 19.40
CA THR A 140 0.91 -10.92 18.37
C THR A 140 1.19 -10.19 17.06
N PHE A 141 1.92 -10.84 16.16
CA PHE A 141 1.94 -10.44 14.76
C PHE A 141 0.61 -10.85 14.16
N ALA A 142 -0.14 -9.89 13.63
CA ALA A 142 -1.24 -10.23 12.74
C ALA A 142 -0.63 -10.90 11.51
N SER A 143 -0.71 -12.23 11.46
CA SER A 143 -0.58 -12.92 10.18
C SER A 143 -1.78 -12.53 9.31
N ALA A 144 -1.66 -12.64 8.00
CA ALA A 144 -2.76 -12.34 7.07
C ALA A 144 -4.08 -13.08 7.41
N ALA A 145 -4.01 -14.20 8.14
CA ALA A 145 -5.18 -14.94 8.62
C ALA A 145 -5.89 -14.29 9.82
N ALA A 146 -5.18 -13.52 10.66
CA ALA A 146 -5.77 -12.83 11.82
C ALA A 146 -6.47 -11.51 11.46
N ALA A 147 -6.35 -11.04 10.22
CA ALA A 147 -7.04 -9.84 9.73
C ALA A 147 -8.52 -10.09 9.36
N ALA A 148 -8.96 -11.36 9.33
CA ALA A 148 -10.31 -11.74 8.92
C ALA A 148 -11.38 -11.46 10.00
N ASP A 149 -11.00 -11.45 11.28
CA ASP A 149 -11.90 -11.15 12.40
C ASP A 149 -11.51 -9.80 13.03
N ASN A 150 -12.15 -8.72 12.57
CA ASN A 150 -12.12 -7.39 13.20
C ASN A 150 -10.72 -6.74 13.36
N GLY A 151 -10.02 -6.56 12.25
CA GLY A 151 -9.56 -5.21 11.86
C GLY A 151 -8.38 -4.55 12.59
N HIS A 152 -7.58 -5.24 13.40
CA HIS A 152 -6.42 -4.60 14.04
C HIS A 152 -5.18 -5.50 14.17
N ALA A 153 -4.09 -5.13 13.48
CA ALA A 153 -2.74 -5.50 13.89
C ALA A 153 -2.25 -4.46 14.90
N LEU A 154 -2.70 -4.56 16.16
CA LEU A 154 -2.19 -3.70 17.22
C LEU A 154 -1.00 -4.41 17.89
N PHE A 155 0.18 -3.81 17.79
CA PHE A 155 1.34 -4.25 18.55
C PHE A 155 1.18 -3.84 20.01
N THR A 156 0.84 -4.79 20.88
CA THR A 156 0.94 -4.61 22.34
C THR A 156 2.12 -5.43 22.86
N CYS A 157 3.03 -4.80 23.59
CA CYS A 157 4.18 -5.46 24.20
C CYS A 157 3.88 -5.66 25.69
N SER A 158 4.07 -6.87 26.20
CA SER A 158 3.88 -7.23 27.62
C SER A 158 5.20 -7.77 28.20
N ASP A 159 5.39 -7.65 29.53
CA ASP A 159 6.70 -7.51 30.20
C ASP A 159 7.62 -8.75 30.37
N ASP A 160 7.26 -9.97 29.95
CA ASP A 160 8.10 -11.18 30.16
C ASP A 160 8.35 -12.02 28.90
N ALA A 161 9.58 -12.46 28.74
CA ALA A 161 10.15 -12.86 27.45
C ALA A 161 10.36 -14.36 27.26
N VAL A 162 9.79 -14.93 26.20
CA VAL A 162 10.24 -16.20 25.61
C VAL A 162 10.38 -16.04 24.10
N VAL A 163 11.43 -16.62 23.50
CA VAL A 163 11.72 -16.49 22.07
C VAL A 163 11.02 -17.63 21.32
N ARG A 164 10.28 -17.32 20.25
CA ARG A 164 9.80 -18.34 19.28
C ARG A 164 10.32 -17.98 17.89
N HIS A 165 10.99 -18.93 17.24
CA HIS A 165 11.30 -18.87 15.82
C HIS A 165 10.02 -19.23 15.06
N VAL A 166 9.58 -18.37 14.14
CA VAL A 166 8.46 -18.68 13.24
C VAL A 166 9.02 -18.72 11.84
N ASP A 167 9.26 -19.93 11.35
CA ASP A 167 9.60 -20.16 9.95
C ASP A 167 8.29 -20.13 9.16
N GLY A 168 8.09 -19.06 8.38
CA GLY A 168 7.00 -19.00 7.40
C GLY A 168 7.37 -19.82 6.17
N PRO A 169 6.41 -20.50 5.51
CA PRO A 169 6.68 -21.15 4.24
C PRO A 169 7.12 -20.11 3.19
N PRO A 170 7.94 -20.50 2.20
CA PRO A 170 8.33 -19.61 1.11
C PRO A 170 7.09 -19.08 0.38
N LEU A 171 7.12 -17.82 -0.06
CA LEU A 171 6.02 -17.10 -0.74
C LEU A 171 5.41 -17.87 -1.93
N ALA A 172 6.13 -18.84 -2.50
CA ALA A 172 5.64 -19.73 -3.56
C ALA A 172 4.50 -20.67 -3.13
N GLU A 173 4.31 -20.90 -1.82
CA GLU A 173 3.30 -21.81 -1.28
C GLU A 173 2.05 -21.08 -0.74
N VAL A 174 2.04 -19.75 -0.78
CA VAL A 174 0.86 -18.96 -0.42
C VAL A 174 -0.15 -19.05 -1.56
N LYS A 175 -1.12 -19.98 -1.41
CA LYS A 175 -2.24 -20.11 -2.35
C LYS A 175 -2.96 -18.75 -2.47
N PRO A 176 -3.17 -18.21 -3.68
CA PRO A 176 -3.90 -16.97 -3.84
C PRO A 176 -5.31 -17.12 -3.24
N PRO A 177 -5.88 -16.05 -2.65
CA PRO A 177 -7.25 -16.10 -2.17
C PRO A 177 -8.15 -16.51 -3.34
N THR A 178 -8.96 -17.54 -3.13
CA THR A 178 -9.98 -17.95 -4.09
C THR A 178 -10.97 -16.81 -4.22
N VAL A 179 -10.92 -16.11 -5.34
CA VAL A 179 -11.93 -15.11 -5.72
C VAL A 179 -13.25 -15.88 -5.84
N PRO A 180 -14.29 -15.56 -5.04
CA PRO A 180 -15.60 -16.15 -5.25
C PRO A 180 -16.08 -15.79 -6.66
N PRO A 181 -16.74 -16.69 -7.39
CA PRO A 181 -17.24 -16.40 -8.72
C PRO A 181 -18.14 -15.16 -8.66
N ALA A 182 -17.88 -14.19 -9.53
CA ALA A 182 -18.71 -13.01 -9.68
C ALA A 182 -20.18 -13.45 -9.80
N ALA A 183 -21.01 -13.03 -8.85
CA ALA A 183 -22.45 -13.20 -8.98
C ALA A 183 -22.85 -12.54 -10.31
N ALA A 184 -23.38 -13.35 -11.22
CA ALA A 184 -23.87 -12.89 -12.50
C ALA A 184 -24.92 -11.80 -12.25
N ALA A 185 -24.53 -10.55 -12.50
CA ALA A 185 -25.46 -9.44 -12.53
C ALA A 185 -26.47 -9.72 -13.64
N ALA A 186 -27.72 -9.99 -13.25
CA ALA A 186 -28.82 -10.14 -14.18
C ALA A 186 -28.91 -8.88 -15.06
N ALA A 187 -28.88 -9.09 -16.38
CA ALA A 187 -29.11 -8.04 -17.35
C ALA A 187 -30.48 -7.38 -17.10
N PRO A 188 -30.59 -6.04 -17.13
CA PRO A 188 -31.90 -5.41 -17.14
C PRO A 188 -32.60 -5.73 -18.47
N ALA A 189 -33.83 -6.22 -18.36
CA ALA A 189 -34.71 -6.51 -19.49
C ALA A 189 -34.91 -5.27 -20.35
N ALA A 190 -34.76 -5.44 -21.66
CA ALA A 190 -35.08 -4.43 -22.65
C ALA A 190 -36.56 -4.06 -22.58
N ALA A 191 -36.85 -2.81 -22.21
CA ALA A 191 -38.17 -2.22 -22.41
C ALA A 191 -38.33 -1.86 -23.89
N ALA A 192 -39.37 -2.40 -24.51
CA ALA A 192 -39.78 -2.07 -25.87
C ALA A 192 -40.29 -0.61 -25.94
N PRO A 193 -40.02 0.14 -27.03
CA PRO A 193 -40.71 1.40 -27.28
C PRO A 193 -42.10 1.13 -27.88
N GLU A 194 -43.11 1.58 -27.15
CA GLU A 194 -44.51 1.69 -27.58
C GLU A 194 -44.63 2.78 -28.65
N ALA A 195 -45.36 2.45 -29.72
CA ALA A 195 -45.61 3.31 -30.87
C ALA A 195 -46.85 4.19 -30.66
N ALA A 196 -46.73 5.50 -30.95
CA ALA A 196 -47.80 6.43 -31.36
C ALA A 196 -47.17 7.84 -31.48
N ALA A 197 -47.50 8.75 -32.38
CA ALA A 197 -48.29 8.76 -33.61
C ALA A 197 -47.95 10.11 -34.29
N ALA A 198 -47.97 10.13 -35.62
CA ALA A 198 -47.84 11.34 -36.42
C ALA A 198 -49.22 12.00 -36.65
N ALA A 199 -49.27 13.33 -36.52
CA ALA A 199 -50.24 14.25 -37.13
C ALA A 199 -49.52 15.62 -37.17
N VAL A 200 -49.07 16.14 -38.30
CA VAL A 200 -49.84 16.85 -39.35
C VAL A 200 -50.73 17.94 -38.75
N ASP A 201 -50.17 19.15 -38.72
CA ASP A 201 -50.76 20.38 -39.29
C ASP A 201 -49.62 21.29 -39.78
#